data_AF-A0AA96Z967-F1
#
_entry.id   AF-A0AA96Z967-F1
#
_cell.length_a   1.000
_cell.length_b   1.000
_cell.length_c   1.000
_cell.angle_alpha   90.00
_cell.angle_beta   90.00
_cell.angle_gamma   90.00
#
_symmetry.space_group_name_H-M   'P 1'
#
loop_
_entity.id
_entity.type
_entity.pdbx_description
1 polymer ?
#
loop_
_entity_poly.entity_id
_entity_poly.type
_entity_poly.pdbx_seq_one_letter_code
_entity_poly.pdbx_strand_id
1 'polypeptide(L)'
;MELSDFLEYAKKIIADDKSEVAIRTAISRAYYSSFYHSNSLITSSFRDSDEWKSMPFGEHKKLIESLIRHQGCYDYVPKKLAASIGNRLNILKSKRHDSDYNLAMKHTEMKASQVITESTKLVDLISSLQRENTTGKHHL
;
A
#
# COMPACT_ATOMS: atom_id res chain seq x y z
N MET A 1 2.95 8.41 14.36
CA MET A 1 1.72 8.01 13.65
C MET A 1 2.04 6.68 13.02
N GLU A 2 1.54 5.61 13.62
CA GLU A 2 1.75 4.23 13.21
C GLU A 2 1.08 3.98 11.84
N LEU A 3 1.54 2.97 11.10
CA LEU A 3 1.01 2.68 9.76
C LEU A 3 -0.48 2.30 9.77
N SER A 4 -0.92 1.72 10.89
CA SER A 4 -2.33 1.44 11.20
C SER A 4 -3.18 2.70 11.30
N ASP A 5 -2.59 3.81 11.77
CA ASP A 5 -3.32 5.06 12.03
C ASP A 5 -3.89 5.65 10.73
N PHE A 6 -3.21 5.46 9.59
CA PHE A 6 -3.70 5.95 8.30
C PHE A 6 -4.99 5.26 7.86
N LEU A 7 -5.06 3.94 8.00
CA LEU A 7 -6.22 3.17 7.54
C LEU A 7 -7.41 3.33 8.49
N GLU A 8 -7.14 3.37 9.79
CA GLU A 8 -8.17 3.66 10.80
C GLU A 8 -8.73 5.07 10.62
N TYR A 9 -7.86 6.06 10.36
CA TYR A 9 -8.29 7.41 10.06
C TYR A 9 -9.16 7.47 8.80
N ALA A 10 -8.80 6.74 7.74
CA ALA A 10 -9.62 6.66 6.53
C ALA A 10 -11.03 6.10 6.80
N LYS A 11 -11.13 5.05 7.63
CA LYS A 11 -12.41 4.45 8.05
C LYS A 11 -13.24 5.42 8.87
N LYS A 12 -12.62 6.17 9.77
CA LYS A 12 -13.31 7.16 10.61
C LYS A 12 -13.86 8.32 9.78
N ILE A 13 -13.04 8.91 8.91
CA ILE A 13 -13.45 10.05 8.07
C ILE A 13 -14.72 9.71 7.27
N ILE A 14 -14.76 8.56 6.60
CA ILE A 14 -15.89 8.22 5.72
C ILE A 14 -17.16 7.87 6.50
N ALA A 15 -17.03 7.44 7.76
CA ALA A 15 -18.17 7.19 8.64
C ALA A 15 -18.78 8.51 9.14
N ASP A 16 -17.94 9.51 9.42
CA ASP A 16 -18.34 10.78 10.04
C ASP A 16 -18.72 11.85 9.00
N ASP A 17 -18.07 11.88 7.83
CA ASP A 17 -18.24 12.89 6.79
C ASP A 17 -18.26 12.28 5.37
N LYS A 18 -19.33 12.60 4.63
CA LYS A 18 -19.57 12.15 3.25
C LYS A 18 -19.30 13.24 2.20
N SER A 19 -18.68 14.34 2.61
CA SER A 19 -18.24 15.40 1.72
C SER A 19 -17.21 14.87 0.71
N GLU A 20 -17.11 15.53 -0.44
CA GLU A 20 -16.13 15.17 -1.46
C GLU A 20 -14.69 15.21 -0.91
N VAL A 21 -14.39 16.20 -0.05
CA VAL A 21 -13.07 16.35 0.58
C VAL A 21 -12.77 15.16 1.51
N ALA A 22 -13.75 14.75 2.32
CA ALA A 22 -13.62 13.58 3.19
C ALA A 22 -13.43 12.29 2.38
N ILE A 23 -14.22 12.08 1.33
CA ILE A 23 -14.11 10.93 0.41
C ILE A 23 -12.71 10.85 -0.20
N ARG A 24 -12.21 11.97 -0.75
CA ARG A 24 -10.87 12.02 -1.36
C ARG A 24 -9.78 11.76 -0.34
N THR A 25 -9.88 12.38 0.83
CA THR A 25 -8.93 12.18 1.94
C THR A 25 -8.91 10.72 2.38
N ALA A 26 -10.06 10.08 2.53
CA ALA A 26 -10.16 8.67 2.93
C ALA A 26 -9.49 7.74 1.91
N ILE A 27 -9.69 7.96 0.61
CA ILE A 27 -9.03 7.20 -0.46
C ILE A 27 -7.50 7.34 -0.34
N SER A 28 -7.00 8.56 -0.19
CA SER A 28 -5.56 8.83 -0.13
C SER A 28 -4.93 8.24 1.13
N ARG A 29 -5.58 8.35 2.29
CA ARG A 29 -5.09 7.76 3.55
C ARG A 29 -5.06 6.23 3.50
N ALA A 30 -6.10 5.60 2.94
CA ALA A 30 -6.12 4.15 2.74
C ALA A 30 -5.00 3.66 1.79
N TYR A 31 -4.74 4.40 0.71
CA TYR A 31 -3.60 4.12 -0.18
C TYR A 31 -2.26 4.23 0.54
N TYR A 32 -2.03 5.29 1.32
CA TYR A 32 -0.74 5.48 1.99
C TYR A 32 -0.47 4.40 3.04
N SER A 33 -1.49 3.93 3.77
CA SER A 33 -1.33 2.77 4.65
C SER A 33 -0.85 1.54 3.85
N SER A 34 -1.53 1.23 2.74
CA SER A 34 -1.14 0.13 1.84
C SER A 34 0.28 0.29 1.31
N PHE A 35 0.67 1.51 0.93
CA PHE A 35 1.99 1.83 0.41
C PHE A 35 3.08 1.56 1.45
N TYR A 36 2.93 2.05 2.67
CA TYR A 36 3.95 1.88 3.71
C TYR A 36 4.06 0.44 4.20
N HIS A 37 2.94 -0.27 4.34
CA HIS A 37 2.98 -1.72 4.63
C HIS A 37 3.67 -2.48 3.50
N SER A 38 3.33 -2.20 2.23
CA SER A 38 4.01 -2.84 1.10
C SER A 38 5.49 -2.48 1.03
N ASN A 39 5.85 -1.25 1.40
CA ASN A 39 7.23 -0.79 1.45
C ASN A 39 8.09 -1.58 2.44
N SER A 40 7.50 -2.03 3.56
CA SER A 40 8.18 -2.83 4.57
C SER A 40 8.59 -4.24 4.11
N LEU A 41 8.15 -4.67 2.92
CA LEU A 41 8.56 -5.93 2.31
C LEU A 41 9.88 -5.85 1.54
N ILE A 42 10.38 -4.64 1.30
CA ILE A 42 11.64 -4.40 0.60
C ILE A 42 12.74 -4.12 1.63
N THR A 43 13.93 -4.68 1.41
CA THR A 43 15.08 -4.49 2.29
C THR A 43 15.59 -3.05 2.23
N SER A 44 16.13 -2.56 3.36
CA SER A 44 16.80 -1.26 3.40
C SER A 44 18.05 -1.25 2.51
N SER A 45 18.81 -2.34 2.47
CA SER A 45 19.99 -2.44 1.60
C SER A 45 19.66 -2.26 0.11
N PHE A 46 18.52 -2.81 -0.35
CA PHE A 46 18.09 -2.58 -1.72
C PHE A 46 17.62 -1.13 -1.93
N ARG A 47 16.91 -0.53 -0.97
CA ARG A 47 16.51 0.90 -1.02
C ARG A 47 17.71 1.83 -1.16
N ASP A 48 18.81 1.52 -0.50
CA ASP A 48 20.02 2.34 -0.50
C ASP A 48 20.93 2.07 -1.71
N SER A 49 20.63 1.02 -2.48
CA SER A 49 21.41 0.60 -3.65
C SER A 49 21.32 1.57 -4.84
N ASP A 50 22.35 1.55 -5.69
CA ASP A 50 22.35 2.29 -6.95
C ASP A 50 21.30 1.75 -7.93
N GLU A 51 20.95 0.46 -7.84
CA GLU A 51 19.86 -0.13 -8.63
C GLU A 51 18.54 0.60 -8.32
N TRP A 52 18.17 0.77 -7.05
CA TRP A 52 16.96 1.51 -6.68
C TRP A 52 17.01 2.98 -7.10
N LYS A 53 18.14 3.65 -6.90
CA LYS A 53 18.31 5.07 -7.21
C LYS A 53 18.22 5.35 -8.70
N SER A 54 18.76 4.47 -9.54
CA SER A 54 18.80 4.60 -11.00
C SER A 54 17.49 4.26 -11.71
N MET A 55 16.51 3.65 -11.04
CA MET A 55 15.20 3.35 -11.65
C MET A 55 14.52 4.64 -12.17
N PRO A 56 14.03 4.68 -13.42
CA PRO A 56 13.48 5.88 -14.07
C PRO A 56 12.04 6.18 -13.64
N PHE A 57 11.70 5.93 -12.37
CA PHE A 57 10.35 6.03 -11.84
C PHE A 57 10.32 6.84 -10.55
N GLY A 58 9.19 7.47 -10.22
CA GLY A 58 8.97 7.99 -8.86
C GLY A 58 8.80 6.87 -7.84
N GLU A 59 9.05 7.16 -6.56
CA GLU A 59 9.11 6.19 -5.44
C GLU A 59 7.95 5.18 -5.40
N HIS A 60 6.72 5.64 -5.62
CA HIS A 60 5.53 4.76 -5.65
C HIS A 60 5.63 3.69 -6.75
N LYS A 61 6.08 4.07 -7.94
CA LYS A 61 6.20 3.15 -9.07
C LYS A 61 7.45 2.27 -8.93
N LYS A 62 8.55 2.77 -8.36
CA LYS A 62 9.71 1.94 -8.02
C LYS A 62 9.33 0.79 -7.09
N LEU A 63 8.57 1.07 -6.02
CA LEU A 63 8.10 0.03 -5.09
C LEU A 63 7.24 -1.02 -5.80
N ILE A 64 6.26 -0.57 -6.60
CA ILE A 64 5.36 -1.46 -7.35
C ILE A 64 6.17 -2.37 -8.29
N GLU A 65 7.08 -1.80 -9.09
CA GLU A 65 7.90 -2.59 -10.02
C GLU A 65 8.80 -3.57 -9.27
N SER A 66 9.40 -3.15 -8.15
CA SER A 66 10.26 -4.01 -7.34
C SER A 66 9.48 -5.20 -6.78
N LEU A 67 8.26 -4.99 -6.27
CA LEU A 67 7.39 -6.07 -5.82
C LEU A 67 6.99 -7.02 -6.95
N ILE A 68 6.62 -6.49 -8.12
CA ILE A 68 6.24 -7.28 -9.29
C ILE A 68 7.40 -8.14 -9.79
N ARG A 69 8.62 -7.58 -9.78
CA ARG A 69 9.84 -8.27 -10.23
C ARG A 69 10.51 -9.08 -9.13
N HIS A 70 10.03 -8.95 -7.88
CA HIS A 70 10.62 -9.52 -6.67
C HIS A 70 12.07 -9.05 -6.43
N GLN A 71 12.37 -7.82 -6.83
CA GLN A 71 13.69 -7.20 -6.62
C GLN A 71 13.75 -6.57 -5.22
N GLY A 72 14.76 -6.95 -4.44
CA GLY A 72 14.99 -6.41 -3.10
C GLY A 72 13.98 -6.83 -2.03
N CYS A 73 13.05 -7.75 -2.34
CA CYS A 73 12.16 -8.32 -1.33
C CYS A 73 12.96 -9.14 -0.31
N TYR A 74 12.52 -9.18 0.95
CA TYR A 74 13.05 -10.15 1.91
C TYR A 74 12.77 -11.60 1.45
N ASP A 75 13.66 -12.53 1.83
CA ASP A 75 13.58 -13.94 1.42
C ASP A 75 12.28 -14.64 1.84
N TYR A 76 11.71 -14.24 2.98
CA TYR A 76 10.45 -14.80 3.47
C TYR A 76 9.24 -14.40 2.62
N VAL A 77 9.38 -13.43 1.71
CA VAL A 77 8.28 -12.94 0.86
C VAL A 77 8.22 -13.78 -0.42
N PRO A 78 7.18 -14.61 -0.65
CA PRO A 78 7.11 -15.42 -1.85
C PRO A 78 6.94 -14.56 -3.12
N LYS A 79 7.66 -14.88 -4.19
CA LYS A 79 7.63 -14.13 -5.47
C LYS A 79 6.23 -13.89 -6.03
N LYS A 80 5.39 -14.93 -6.08
CA LYS A 80 3.99 -14.80 -6.56
C LYS A 80 3.16 -13.87 -5.67
N LEU A 81 3.38 -13.92 -4.37
CA LEU A 81 2.69 -13.06 -3.40
C LEU A 81 3.13 -11.60 -3.55
N ALA A 82 4.45 -11.35 -3.65
CA ALA A 82 4.99 -10.02 -3.91
C ALA A 82 4.39 -9.40 -5.18
N ALA A 83 4.34 -10.17 -6.27
CA ALA A 83 3.75 -9.68 -7.51
C ALA A 83 2.25 -9.37 -7.38
N SER A 84 1.49 -10.20 -6.67
CA SER A 84 0.08 -9.92 -6.36
C SER A 84 -0.08 -8.63 -5.55
N ILE A 85 0.74 -8.41 -4.52
CA ILE A 85 0.76 -7.19 -3.72
C ILE A 85 1.09 -5.98 -4.59
N GLY A 86 2.12 -6.05 -5.44
CA GLY A 86 2.50 -4.98 -6.35
C GLY A 86 1.39 -4.60 -7.32
N ASN A 87 0.69 -5.58 -7.91
CA ASN A 87 -0.46 -5.34 -8.80
C ASN A 87 -1.63 -4.67 -8.07
N ARG A 88 -1.99 -5.15 -6.87
CA ARG A 88 -3.05 -4.55 -6.04
C ARG A 88 -2.69 -3.11 -5.66
N LEU A 89 -1.44 -2.87 -5.27
CA LEU A 89 -0.95 -1.53 -4.94
C LEU A 89 -0.98 -0.59 -6.15
N ASN A 90 -0.70 -1.08 -7.36
CA ASN A 90 -0.81 -0.29 -8.58
C ASN A 90 -2.25 0.17 -8.87
N ILE A 91 -3.23 -0.70 -8.65
CA ILE A 91 -4.66 -0.35 -8.75
C ILE A 91 -5.01 0.72 -7.72
N LEU A 92 -4.61 0.55 -6.46
CA LEU A 92 -4.87 1.52 -5.40
C LEU A 92 -4.20 2.88 -5.67
N LYS A 93 -2.97 2.87 -6.20
CA LYS A 93 -2.26 4.09 -6.63
C LYS A 93 -3.06 4.85 -7.69
N SER A 94 -3.59 4.15 -8.69
CA SER A 94 -4.43 4.79 -9.72
C SER A 94 -5.66 5.45 -9.10
N LYS A 95 -6.36 4.75 -8.21
CA LYS A 95 -7.56 5.29 -7.53
C LYS A 95 -7.23 6.53 -6.70
N ARG A 96 -6.08 6.53 -6.00
CA ARG A 96 -5.58 7.70 -5.26
C ARG A 96 -5.18 8.84 -6.19
N HIS A 97 -4.52 8.57 -7.32
CA HIS A 97 -4.17 9.60 -8.30
C HIS A 97 -5.41 10.31 -8.84
N ASP A 98 -6.45 9.56 -9.22
CA ASP A 98 -7.73 10.14 -9.64
C ASP A 98 -8.37 10.98 -8.53
N SER A 99 -8.20 10.55 -7.28
CA SER A 99 -8.76 11.22 -6.10
C SER A 99 -8.03 12.51 -5.73
N ASP A 100 -6.72 12.56 -5.89
CA ASP A 100 -5.93 13.75 -5.54
C ASP A 100 -5.91 14.77 -6.68
N TYR A 101 -5.88 14.33 -7.94
CA TYR A 101 -5.53 15.19 -9.07
C TYR A 101 -6.65 15.38 -10.10
N ASN A 102 -7.64 14.48 -10.17
CA ASN A 102 -8.76 14.64 -11.09
C ASN A 102 -9.95 15.29 -10.37
N LEU A 103 -9.95 16.63 -10.34
CA LEU A 103 -10.97 17.43 -9.66
C LEU A 103 -12.35 17.38 -10.35
N ALA A 104 -12.38 17.16 -11.67
CA ALA A 104 -13.64 17.03 -12.41
C ALA A 104 -14.34 15.67 -12.18
N MET A 105 -13.59 14.66 -11.75
CA MET A 105 -14.13 13.34 -11.45
C MET A 105 -14.85 13.35 -10.10
N LYS A 106 -16.15 13.02 -10.09
CA LYS A 106 -16.89 12.77 -8.85
C LYS A 106 -16.44 11.45 -8.23
N HIS A 107 -16.07 11.48 -6.96
CA HIS A 107 -15.81 10.29 -6.16
C HIS A 107 -17.00 10.02 -5.24
N THR A 108 -17.35 8.74 -5.09
CA THR A 108 -18.50 8.32 -4.30
C THR A 108 -18.03 7.66 -3.01
N GLU A 109 -18.90 7.66 -1.99
CA GLU A 109 -18.72 6.87 -0.78
C GLU A 109 -18.41 5.40 -1.11
N MET A 110 -19.14 4.81 -2.06
CA MET A 110 -18.90 3.45 -2.53
C MET A 110 -17.46 3.24 -3.04
N LYS A 111 -16.90 4.19 -3.81
CA LYS A 111 -15.52 4.11 -4.30
C LYS A 111 -14.52 4.18 -3.15
N ALA A 112 -14.73 5.08 -2.17
CA ALA A 112 -13.89 5.15 -0.98
C ALA A 112 -13.95 3.86 -0.16
N SER A 113 -15.15 3.33 0.09
CA SER A 113 -15.35 2.07 0.82
C SER A 113 -14.68 0.88 0.14
N GLN A 114 -14.69 0.82 -1.20
CA GLN A 114 -13.96 -0.20 -1.96
C GLN A 114 -12.44 -0.06 -1.79
N VAL A 115 -11.89 1.15 -1.83
CA VAL A 115 -10.45 1.40 -1.61
C VAL A 115 -10.06 0.99 -0.19
N ILE A 116 -10.85 1.37 0.82
CA ILE A 116 -10.61 1.03 2.23
C ILE A 116 -10.66 -0.48 2.43
N THR A 117 -11.65 -1.17 1.84
CA THR A 117 -11.79 -2.62 1.93
C THR A 117 -10.59 -3.33 1.33
N GLU A 118 -10.16 -2.93 0.13
CA GLU A 118 -9.01 -3.54 -0.51
C GLU A 118 -7.69 -3.24 0.19
N SER A 119 -7.54 -2.02 0.72
CA SER A 119 -6.40 -1.63 1.54
C SER A 119 -6.34 -2.45 2.82
N THR A 120 -7.48 -2.67 3.49
CA THR A 120 -7.59 -3.51 4.70
C THR A 120 -7.11 -4.93 4.40
N LYS A 121 -7.68 -5.58 3.38
CA LYS A 121 -7.25 -6.93 2.97
C LYS A 121 -5.76 -7.02 2.62
N LEU A 122 -5.19 -5.97 2.03
CA LEU A 122 -3.79 -5.94 1.66
C LEU A 122 -2.88 -5.79 2.89
N VAL A 123 -3.23 -4.87 3.80
CA VAL A 123 -2.51 -4.66 5.06
C VAL A 123 -2.58 -5.91 5.94
N ASP A 124 -3.74 -6.54 6.06
CA ASP A 124 -3.91 -7.78 6.84
C ASP A 124 -3.05 -8.92 6.30
N LEU A 125 -3.02 -9.09 4.98
CA LEU A 125 -2.18 -10.07 4.29
C LEU A 125 -0.69 -9.86 4.58
N ILE A 126 -0.21 -8.62 4.47
CA ILE A 126 1.19 -8.26 4.73
C ILE A 126 1.54 -8.50 6.20
N SER A 127 0.65 -8.09 7.10
CA SER A 127 0.86 -8.24 8.54
C SER A 127 0.89 -9.71 8.96
N SER A 128 0.04 -10.56 8.37
CA SER A 128 0.08 -12.02 8.59
C SER A 128 1.40 -12.63 8.13
N LEU A 129 1.86 -12.27 6.93
CA LEU A 129 3.14 -12.74 6.39
C LEU A 129 4.32 -12.36 7.31
N GLN A 130 4.32 -11.15 7.85
CA GLN A 130 5.38 -10.68 8.75
C GLN A 130 5.35 -11.39 10.12
N ARG A 131 4.16 -11.68 10.64
CA ARG A 131 4.00 -12.46 11.88
C ARG A 131 4.51 -13.88 11.73
N GLU A 132 4.15 -14.58 10.66
CA GLU A 132 4.61 -15.95 10.37
C GLU A 132 6.14 -16.04 10.29
N ASN A 133 6.78 -15.05 9.67
CA ASN A 133 8.25 -14.94 9.65
C ASN A 133 8.85 -14.71 11.04
N THR A 134 8.16 -14.01 11.94
CA THR A 134 8.64 -13.74 13.30
C THR A 134 8.49 -14.97 14.19
N THR A 135 7.38 -15.69 14.10
CA THR A 135 7.15 -16.92 14.88
C THR A 135 8.04 -18.07 14.42
N GLY A 136 8.36 -18.16 13.12
CA GLY A 136 9.30 -19.15 12.58
C GLY A 136 10.75 -19.00 13.08
N LYS A 137 11.13 -17.84 13.63
CA LYS A 137 12.48 -17.59 14.17
C LYS A 137 12.69 -18.04 15.63
N HIS A 138 11.63 -18.42 16.35
CA HIS A 138 11.71 -18.84 17.75
C HIS A 138 11.79 -20.37 17.96
N HIS A 139 12.01 -21.14 16.89
CA HIS A 139 12.09 -22.61 16.92
C HIS A 139 13.47 -23.17 16.51
N LEU A 140 14.53 -22.39 16.60
CA LEU A 140 15.93 -22.83 16.40
C LEU A 140 16.79 -22.48 17.62
#